data_AF-A0A0L0FUX9-F1
#
_entry.id   AF-A0A0L0FUX9-F1
#
_cell.length_a   1.000
_cell.length_b   1.000
_cell.length_c   1.000
_cell.angle_alpha   90.00
_cell.angle_beta   90.00
_cell.angle_gamma   90.00
#
_symmetry.space_group_name_H-M   'P 1'
#
loop_
_entity.id
_entity.type
_entity.pdbx_description
1 polymer ?
#
loop_
_entity_poly.entity_id
_entity_poly.type
_entity_poly.pdbx_seq_one_letter_code
_entity_poly.pdbx_strand_id
1 'polypeptide(L)'
;MLFMTSQVLVNDLASGTCDAKRIVCLVFDEAHKASGNSAYCQVIRAVTNVHRRFRILGLSATPGDQIEKVRNVIENLLITRLEYRTDDSLDIQKYIHSRKVEVITVKLNKTMQDLRTRFERCMVYALSWALRPCACWQCTFLWDVCLYDVGWW
;
A
#
# COMPACT_ATOMS: atom_id res chain seq x y z
N MET A 1 8.13 -23.79 15.14
CA MET A 1 7.82 -22.55 14.40
C MET A 1 7.04 -22.97 13.16
N LEU A 2 5.89 -22.36 12.89
CA LEU A 2 5.02 -22.70 11.76
C LEU A 2 4.94 -21.50 10.82
N PHE A 3 4.99 -21.77 9.51
CA PHE A 3 4.77 -20.77 8.47
C PHE A 3 3.52 -21.16 7.70
N MET A 4 2.56 -20.25 7.61
CA MET A 4 1.28 -20.49 6.94
C MET A 4 0.67 -19.17 6.49
N THR A 5 -0.23 -19.24 5.52
CA THR A 5 -1.00 -18.07 5.11
C THR A 5 -2.05 -17.74 6.19
N SER A 6 -2.35 -16.45 6.33
CA SER A 6 -3.31 -15.97 7.33
C SER A 6 -4.70 -16.59 7.17
N GLN A 7 -5.12 -16.86 5.94
CA GLN A 7 -6.43 -17.43 5.62
C GLN A 7 -6.58 -18.83 6.21
N VAL A 8 -5.52 -19.65 6.14
CA VAL A 8 -5.53 -21.00 6.73
C VAL A 8 -5.62 -20.89 8.25
N LEU A 9 -4.85 -19.98 8.86
CA LEU A 9 -4.89 -19.79 10.31
C LEU A 9 -6.26 -19.31 10.81
N VAL A 10 -6.95 -18.44 10.06
CA VAL A 10 -8.33 -18.04 10.37
C VAL A 10 -9.26 -19.27 10.39
N ASN A 11 -9.17 -20.13 9.37
CA ASN A 11 -10.00 -21.32 9.27
C ASN A 11 -9.69 -22.35 10.38
N ASP A 12 -8.42 -22.52 10.73
CA ASP A 12 -8.00 -23.46 11.77
C ASP A 12 -8.41 -23.00 13.18
N LEU A 13 -8.39 -21.68 13.42
CA LEU A 13 -8.91 -21.08 14.65
C LEU A 13 -10.44 -21.18 14.72
N ALA A 14 -11.14 -20.99 13.59
CA ALA A 14 -12.60 -21.09 13.52
C ALA A 14 -13.10 -22.53 13.69
N SER A 15 -12.39 -23.51 13.13
CA SER A 15 -12.72 -24.94 13.25
C SER A 15 -12.31 -25.56 14.59
N GLY A 16 -11.53 -24.84 15.41
CA GLY A 16 -11.02 -25.34 16.69
C GLY A 16 -9.86 -26.34 16.56
N THR A 17 -9.35 -26.55 15.34
CA THR A 17 -8.18 -27.40 15.07
C THR A 17 -6.91 -26.80 15.69
N CYS A 18 -6.81 -25.47 15.67
CA CYS A 18 -5.74 -24.73 16.33
C CYS A 18 -6.22 -24.15 17.67
N ASP A 19 -5.62 -24.59 18.78
CA ASP A 19 -5.88 -23.99 20.09
C ASP A 19 -5.17 -22.63 20.21
N ALA A 20 -5.96 -21.57 20.16
CA ALA A 20 -5.48 -20.20 20.31
C ALA A 20 -4.66 -20.01 21.61
N LYS A 21 -5.00 -20.69 22.72
CA LYS A 21 -4.33 -20.54 24.02
C LYS A 21 -2.85 -20.92 23.99
N ARG A 22 -2.44 -21.74 23.01
CA ARG A 22 -1.06 -22.21 22.86
C ARG A 22 -0.20 -21.24 22.05
N ILE A 23 -0.80 -20.21 21.45
CA ILE A 23 -0.08 -19.25 20.62
C ILE A 23 0.63 -18.23 21.50
N VAL A 24 1.96 -18.28 21.51
CA VAL A 24 2.78 -17.37 22.32
C VAL A 24 3.26 -16.14 21.53
N CYS A 25 3.47 -16.30 20.23
CA CYS A 25 3.95 -15.22 19.35
C CYS A 25 3.35 -15.32 17.95
N LEU A 26 2.91 -14.19 17.41
CA LEU A 26 2.46 -14.01 16.05
C LEU A 26 3.40 -13.05 15.32
N VAL A 27 3.90 -13.47 14.17
CA VAL A 27 4.75 -12.65 13.31
C VAL A 27 4.01 -12.42 11.99
N PHE A 28 3.77 -11.15 11.66
CA PHE A 28 3.13 -10.74 10.43
C PHE A 28 4.18 -10.15 9.50
N ASP A 29 4.39 -10.80 8.36
CA ASP A 29 5.14 -10.22 7.26
C ASP A 29 4.23 -9.30 6.42
N GLU A 30 4.80 -8.28 5.79
CA GLU A 30 4.06 -7.23 5.09
C GLU A 30 2.92 -6.62 5.93
N ALA A 31 3.25 -6.23 7.17
CA ALA A 31 2.30 -5.77 8.17
C ALA A 31 1.41 -4.61 7.71
N HIS A 32 1.82 -3.85 6.69
CA HIS A 32 1.00 -2.82 6.05
C HIS A 32 -0.31 -3.35 5.42
N LYS A 33 -0.42 -4.66 5.19
CA LYS A 33 -1.67 -5.33 4.74
C LYS A 33 -2.70 -5.51 5.86
N ALA A 34 -2.35 -5.18 7.11
CA ALA A 34 -3.27 -5.21 8.25
C ALA A 34 -4.20 -3.97 8.28
N SER A 35 -4.89 -3.74 7.17
CA SER A 35 -5.89 -2.68 7.02
C SER A 35 -7.26 -3.27 6.73
N GLY A 36 -8.32 -2.59 7.18
CA GLY A 36 -9.71 -3.01 6.98
C GLY A 36 -10.01 -4.40 7.56
N ASN A 37 -10.73 -5.23 6.79
CA ASN A 37 -11.14 -6.59 7.19
C ASN A 37 -10.18 -7.68 6.70
N SER A 38 -8.88 -7.39 6.71
CA SER A 38 -7.84 -8.35 6.34
C SER A 38 -7.86 -9.59 7.24
N ALA A 39 -7.41 -10.73 6.70
CA ALA A 39 -7.25 -11.97 7.46
C ALA A 39 -6.34 -11.79 8.68
N TYR A 40 -5.37 -10.85 8.64
CA TYR A 40 -4.51 -10.53 9.78
C TYR A 40 -5.32 -10.01 10.97
N CYS A 41 -6.23 -9.06 10.72
CA CYS A 41 -7.11 -8.50 11.75
C CYS A 41 -8.02 -9.58 12.34
N GLN A 42 -8.50 -10.53 11.52
CA GLN A 42 -9.36 -11.62 11.97
C GLN A 42 -8.61 -12.59 12.89
N VAL A 43 -7.38 -12.98 12.54
CA VAL A 43 -6.52 -13.81 13.41
C VAL A 43 -6.31 -13.14 14.76
N ILE A 44 -5.93 -11.86 14.77
CA ILE A 44 -5.65 -11.13 16.01
C ILE A 44 -6.88 -11.06 16.90
N ARG A 45 -8.06 -10.75 16.32
CA ARG A 45 -9.32 -10.74 17.07
C ARG A 45 -9.63 -12.13 17.64
N ALA A 46 -9.48 -13.19 16.84
CA ALA A 46 -9.73 -14.57 17.29
C ALA A 46 -8.82 -14.97 18.46
N VAL A 47 -7.52 -14.68 18.39
CA VAL A 47 -6.58 -15.01 19.47
C VAL A 47 -6.81 -14.13 20.70
N THR A 48 -7.00 -12.82 20.52
CA THR A 48 -7.22 -11.85 21.60
C THR A 48 -8.48 -12.14 22.39
N ASN A 49 -9.53 -12.66 21.74
CA ASN A 49 -10.77 -13.07 22.39
C ASN A 49 -10.57 -14.26 23.34
N VAL A 50 -9.56 -15.10 23.11
CA VAL A 50 -9.28 -16.27 23.94
C VAL A 50 -8.28 -15.95 25.06
N HIS A 51 -7.20 -15.23 24.75
CA HIS A 51 -6.25 -14.76 25.76
C HIS A 51 -5.46 -13.55 25.26
N ARG A 52 -4.97 -12.71 26.19
CA ARG A 52 -4.16 -11.52 25.88
C ARG A 52 -2.65 -11.69 26.13
N ARG A 53 -2.23 -12.90 26.51
CA ARG A 53 -0.84 -13.21 26.84
C ARG A 53 -0.09 -13.76 25.64
N PHE A 54 0.18 -12.92 24.65
CA PHE A 54 0.98 -13.26 23.48
C PHE A 54 1.73 -12.03 22.95
N ARG A 55 2.75 -12.25 22.13
CA ARG A 55 3.54 -11.18 21.50
C ARG A 55 3.21 -11.08 20.01
N ILE A 56 3.03 -9.85 19.54
CA ILE A 56 2.85 -9.56 18.11
C ILE A 56 4.11 -8.87 17.61
N LEU A 57 4.59 -9.30 16.44
CA LEU A 57 5.66 -8.65 15.70
C LEU A 57 5.18 -8.40 14.26
N GLY A 58 5.26 -7.15 13.81
CA GLY A 58 4.96 -6.78 12.43
C GLY A 58 6.23 -6.38 11.70
N LEU A 59 6.50 -7.00 10.56
CA LEU A 59 7.59 -6.64 9.67
C LEU A 59 6.99 -5.95 8.45
N SER A 60 7.47 -4.76 8.11
CA SER A 60 7.07 -4.05 6.90
C SER A 60 8.17 -3.10 6.45
N ALA A 61 8.45 -3.08 5.15
CA ALA A 61 9.33 -2.07 4.56
C ALA A 61 8.66 -0.68 4.53
N THR A 62 7.35 -0.65 4.32
CA THR A 62 6.55 0.57 4.22
C THR A 62 5.28 0.39 5.04
N PRO A 63 5.14 0.98 6.24
CA PRO A 63 3.93 0.80 7.03
C PRO A 63 2.69 1.51 6.44
N GLY A 64 2.89 2.43 5.48
CA GLY A 64 1.84 3.10 4.70
C GLY A 64 2.27 4.46 4.17
N ASP A 65 1.65 4.93 3.09
CA ASP A 65 1.99 6.23 2.45
C ASP A 65 1.38 7.45 3.18
N GLN A 66 0.44 7.21 4.10
CA GLN A 66 -0.28 8.22 4.86
C GLN A 66 -0.25 7.90 6.35
N ILE A 67 -0.17 8.93 7.19
CA ILE A 67 -0.09 8.78 8.66
C ILE A 67 -1.31 8.03 9.19
N GLU A 68 -2.48 8.26 8.63
CA GLU A 68 -3.74 7.61 8.98
C GLU A 68 -3.70 6.11 8.70
N LYS A 69 -3.11 5.70 7.57
CA LYS A 69 -2.94 4.28 7.24
C LYS A 69 -2.00 3.59 8.22
N VAL A 70 -0.88 4.24 8.56
CA VAL A 70 0.08 3.72 9.56
C VAL A 70 -0.59 3.55 10.91
N ARG A 71 -1.36 4.55 11.35
CA ARG A 71 -2.12 4.49 12.60
C ARG A 71 -3.11 3.32 12.61
N ASN A 72 -3.87 3.14 11.54
CA ASN A 72 -4.82 2.03 11.42
C ASN A 72 -4.12 0.67 11.55
N VAL A 73 -2.95 0.50 10.92
CA VAL A 73 -2.17 -0.74 11.03
C VAL A 73 -1.70 -0.97 12.47
N ILE A 74 -1.21 0.07 13.15
CA ILE A 74 -0.75 0.00 14.55
C ILE A 74 -1.91 -0.44 15.47
N GLU A 75 -3.08 0.19 15.32
CA GLU A 75 -4.27 -0.12 16.12
C GLU A 75 -4.80 -1.53 15.83
N ASN A 76 -4.84 -1.94 14.55
CA ASN A 76 -5.31 -3.28 14.15
C ASN A 76 -4.38 -4.40 14.64
N LEU A 77 -3.06 -4.18 14.61
CA LEU A 77 -2.06 -5.14 15.05
C LEU A 77 -1.78 -5.08 16.56
N LEU A 78 -2.42 -4.17 17.30
CA LEU A 78 -2.19 -3.93 18.73
C LEU A 78 -0.71 -3.64 19.05
N ILE A 79 -0.02 -2.91 18.17
CA ILE A 79 1.40 -2.59 18.32
C ILE A 79 1.57 -1.47 19.34
N THR A 80 2.41 -1.69 20.36
CA THR A 80 2.72 -0.67 21.38
C THR A 80 3.96 0.15 21.04
N ARG A 81 4.92 -0.43 20.31
CA ARG A 81 6.20 0.18 19.98
C ARG A 81 6.48 0.02 18.49
N LEU A 82 6.71 1.15 17.82
CA LEU A 82 7.15 1.19 16.44
C LEU A 82 8.65 1.49 16.41
N GLU A 83 9.42 0.66 15.73
CA GLU A 83 10.83 0.93 15.44
C GLU A 83 10.97 1.21 13.95
N TYR A 84 11.38 2.43 13.62
CA TYR A 84 11.62 2.85 12.25
C TYR A 84 13.11 3.08 12.05
N ARG A 85 13.63 2.56 10.94
CA ARG A 85 15.04 2.56 10.60
C ARG A 85 15.18 2.97 9.15
N THR A 86 16.04 3.96 8.90
CA THR A 86 16.37 4.45 7.56
C THR A 86 17.82 4.13 7.23
N ASP A 87 18.15 4.26 5.96
CA ASP A 87 19.51 4.09 5.49
C ASP A 87 20.48 5.10 6.14
N ASP A 88 19.98 6.27 6.51
CA ASP A 88 20.77 7.31 7.18
C ASP A 88 20.95 7.08 8.68
N SER A 89 20.39 6.02 9.26
CA SER A 89 20.52 5.76 10.70
C SER A 89 21.94 5.32 11.07
N LEU A 90 22.49 5.90 12.16
CA LEU A 90 23.89 5.69 12.59
C LEU A 90 24.26 4.21 12.81
N ASP A 91 23.26 3.41 13.18
CA ASP A 91 23.38 1.96 13.39
C ASP A 91 23.43 1.15 12.09
N ILE A 92 22.94 1.70 10.97
CA ILE A 92 22.83 1.00 9.67
C ILE A 92 23.83 1.53 8.64
N GLN A 93 24.20 2.80 8.71
CA GLN A 93 25.17 3.45 7.80
C GLN A 93 26.45 2.63 7.58
N LYS A 94 26.94 1.94 8.62
CA LYS A 94 28.16 1.13 8.57
C LYS A 94 28.03 -0.14 7.72
N TYR A 95 26.80 -0.59 7.46
CA TYR A 95 26.48 -1.82 6.73
C TYR A 95 25.93 -1.54 5.32
N ILE A 96 25.64 -0.28 4.99
CA ILE A 96 25.12 0.11 3.69
C ILE A 96 26.26 0.21 2.69
N HIS A 97 26.12 -0.54 1.60
CA HIS A 97 27.02 -0.46 0.48
C HIS A 97 26.65 0.73 -0.41
N SER A 98 27.61 1.60 -0.68
CA SER A 98 27.42 2.75 -1.56
C SER A 98 27.04 2.30 -2.97
N ARG A 99 25.82 2.63 -3.41
CA ARG A 99 25.37 2.39 -4.79
C ARG A 99 25.61 3.66 -5.62
N LYS A 100 26.43 3.56 -6.67
CA LYS A 100 26.54 4.62 -7.67
C LYS A 100 25.41 4.45 -8.68
N VAL A 101 24.43 5.36 -8.67
CA VAL A 101 23.33 5.37 -9.65
C VAL A 101 23.68 6.35 -10.76
N GLU A 102 23.85 5.84 -11.97
CA GLU A 102 24.04 6.66 -13.17
C GLU A 102 22.72 6.70 -13.96
N VAL A 103 22.09 7.87 -14.02
CA VAL A 103 20.86 8.06 -14.77
C VAL A 103 21.20 8.48 -16.19
N ILE A 104 21.03 7.57 -17.14
CA ILE A 104 21.24 7.85 -18.57
C ILE A 104 19.90 8.22 -19.19
N THR A 105 19.69 9.50 -19.47
CA THR A 105 18.49 9.97 -20.16
C THR A 105 18.61 9.73 -21.67
N VAL A 106 17.85 8.78 -22.19
CA VAL A 106 17.81 8.48 -23.62
C VAL A 106 16.76 9.36 -24.31
N LYS A 107 17.18 10.09 -25.35
CA LYS A 107 16.26 10.90 -26.17
C LYS A 107 15.42 10.00 -27.06
N LEU A 108 14.11 10.24 -27.08
CA LEU A 108 13.19 9.53 -27.97
C LEU A 108 13.44 9.91 -29.43
N ASN A 109 13.45 8.92 -30.32
CA ASN A 109 13.51 9.14 -31.77
C ASN A 109 12.23 9.80 -32.28
N LYS A 110 12.29 10.49 -33.43
CA LYS A 110 11.14 11.20 -34.03
C LYS A 110 9.89 10.30 -34.15
N THR A 111 10.05 9.08 -34.65
CA THR A 111 8.95 8.11 -34.77
C THR A 111 8.31 7.77 -33.42
N MET A 112 9.11 7.68 -32.34
CA MET A 112 8.62 7.41 -30.99
C MET A 112 7.91 8.64 -30.40
N GLN A 113 8.41 9.84 -30.70
CA GLN A 113 7.75 11.10 -30.32
C GLN A 113 6.41 11.26 -31.01
N ASP A 114 6.31 10.91 -32.30
CA ASP A 114 5.06 10.93 -33.06
C ASP A 114 4.05 9.93 -32.49
N LEU A 115 4.48 8.70 -32.20
CA LEU A 115 3.64 7.69 -31.56
C LEU A 115 3.18 8.12 -30.17
N ARG A 116 4.08 8.67 -29.36
CA ARG A 116 3.75 9.22 -28.03
C ARG A 116 2.68 10.31 -28.15
N THR A 117 2.85 11.26 -29.08
CA THR A 117 1.90 12.35 -29.29
C THR A 117 0.52 11.83 -29.72
N ARG A 118 0.48 10.82 -30.59
CA ARG A 118 -0.79 10.18 -31.01
C ARG A 118 -1.44 9.44 -29.84
N PHE A 119 -0.66 8.70 -29.05
CA PHE A 119 -1.15 7.99 -27.88
C PHE A 119 -1.69 8.95 -26.82
N GLU A 120 -0.98 10.05 -26.56
CA GLU A 120 -1.42 11.11 -25.66
C GLU A 120 -2.76 11.71 -26.12
N ARG A 121 -2.94 11.97 -27.43
CA ARG A 121 -4.25 12.42 -27.97
C ARG A 121 -5.36 11.40 -27.77
N CYS A 122 -5.10 10.12 -28.01
CA CYS A 122 -6.07 9.05 -27.77
C CYS A 122 -6.44 8.95 -26.28
N MET A 123 -5.45 9.06 -25.39
CA MET A 123 -5.66 9.05 -23.94
C MET A 123 -6.49 10.24 -23.49
N VAL A 124 -6.18 11.45 -23.98
CA VAL A 124 -6.97 12.66 -23.68
C VAL A 124 -8.40 12.50 -24.16
N TYR A 125 -8.63 11.96 -25.36
CA TYR A 125 -9.98 11.70 -25.86
C TYR A 125 -10.72 10.68 -24.98
N ALA A 126 -10.09 9.54 -24.66
CA ALA A 126 -10.68 8.50 -23.82
C ALA A 126 -10.98 9.01 -22.40
N LEU A 127 -10.06 9.76 -21.81
CA LEU A 127 -10.25 10.40 -20.50
C LEU A 127 -11.35 11.45 -20.56
N SER A 128 -11.39 12.28 -21.60
CA SER A 128 -12.46 13.26 -21.79
C SER A 128 -13.82 12.58 -21.84
N TRP A 129 -13.91 11.41 -22.49
CA TRP A 129 -15.15 10.64 -22.59
C TRP A 129 -15.51 9.93 -21.28
N ALA A 130 -14.53 9.32 -20.59
CA ALA A 130 -14.74 8.65 -19.31
C ALA A 130 -15.07 9.64 -18.18
N LEU A 131 -14.54 10.86 -18.25
CA LEU A 131 -14.81 11.95 -17.32
C LEU A 131 -15.97 12.84 -17.79
N ARG A 132 -16.65 12.51 -18.91
CA ARG A 132 -17.91 13.18 -19.22
C ARG A 132 -18.86 12.90 -18.06
N PRO A 133 -19.39 13.94 -17.40
CA PRO A 133 -20.50 13.74 -16.49
C PRO A 133 -21.60 13.04 -17.30
N CYS A 134 -22.05 11.87 -16.83
CA CYS A 134 -23.22 11.21 -17.37
C CYS A 134 -24.33 12.26 -17.54
N ALA A 135 -25.00 12.27 -18.69
CA ALA A 135 -26.04 13.21 -19.09
C ALA A 135 -27.30 13.10 -18.22
N CYS A 136 -27.15 13.45 -16.94
CA CYS A 136 -28.18 13.62 -15.94
C CYS A 136 -27.95 15.01 -15.36
N TRP A 137 -28.35 16.02 -16.17
CA TRP A 137 -28.94 17.31 -15.80
C TRP A 137 -28.47 18.45 -16.71
N GLN A 138 -29.46 19.15 -17.28
CA GLN A 138 -29.32 20.36 -18.08
C GLN A 138 -28.26 21.33 -17.54
N CYS A 139 -27.18 21.56 -18.29
CA CYS A 139 -26.50 22.85 -18.36
C CYS A 139 -25.52 22.84 -19.55
N THR A 140 -26.04 23.11 -20.75
CA THR A 140 -25.26 23.67 -21.84
C THR A 140 -24.97 25.12 -21.49
N PHE A 141 -23.72 25.45 -21.13
CA PHE A 141 -22.99 26.66 -21.53
C PHE A 141 -21.64 26.72 -20.80
N LEU A 142 -20.57 27.05 -21.55
CA LEU A 142 -19.17 27.26 -21.11
C LEU A 142 -18.32 26.02 -20.76
N TRP A 143 -17.78 25.36 -21.80
CA TRP A 143 -16.58 24.52 -21.68
C TRP A 143 -15.39 25.01 -22.53
N ASP A 144 -15.49 26.18 -23.18
CA ASP A 144 -14.45 26.67 -24.11
C ASP A 144 -13.29 27.46 -23.46
N VAL A 145 -13.14 27.48 -22.12
CA VAL A 145 -12.12 28.36 -21.48
C VAL A 145 -11.04 27.63 -20.64
N CYS A 146 -11.20 26.37 -20.23
CA CYS A 146 -10.27 25.76 -19.26
C CYS A 146 -9.19 24.81 -19.81
N LEU A 147 -8.94 24.76 -21.13
CA LEU A 147 -7.93 23.84 -21.70
C LEU A 147 -6.67 24.51 -22.28
N TYR A 148 -6.48 25.82 -22.09
CA TYR A 148 -5.33 26.53 -22.66
C TYR A 148 -4.28 27.07 -21.68
N ASP A 149 -4.37 26.76 -20.38
CA ASP A 149 -3.38 27.27 -19.41
C ASP A 149 -2.82 26.16 -18.51
N VAL A 150 -2.16 25.18 -19.13
CA VAL A 150 -1.18 24.33 -18.44
C VAL A 150 0.20 24.66 -19.01
N GLY A 151 0.67 25.84 -18.63
CA GLY A 151 2.07 26.23 -18.74
C GLY A 151 2.92 25.25 -17.94
N TRP A 152 3.79 24.53 -18.63
CA TRP A 152 4.84 23.72 -18.04
C TRP A 152 5.88 24.65 -17.39
N TRP A 153 5.92 24.67 -16.06
CA TRP A 153 7.10 24.99 -15.24
C TRP A 153 7.25 23.90 -14.18
#